data_AF-A0A6V6Y725-F1
#
_entry.id   AF-A0A6V6Y725-F1
#
_cell.length_a   1.000
_cell.length_b   1.000
_cell.length_c   1.000
_cell.angle_alpha   90.00
_cell.angle_beta   90.00
_cell.angle_gamma   90.00
#
_symmetry.space_group_name_H-M   'P 1'
#
loop_
_entity.id
_entity.type
_entity.pdbx_description
1 polymer ?
#
loop_
_entity_poly.entity_id
_entity_poly.type
_entity_poly.pdbx_seq_one_letter_code
_entity_poly.pdbx_strand_id
1 'polypeptide(L)'
;MKYQIQPVKVTGKIKKFDSIDGDKLKIHLSGRLGVLVIGKDMILNIEEFERDRKLSFYYSYITVQDQPFDNDVYDLVNQEEPSPCIVSGTISEVNDTAIEVKMNRDLGWIRVPRRTMITNVVLEEGLPVEFYLSKAQVITD
;
A
#
# COMPACT_ATOMS: atom_id res chain seq x y z
N MET A 1 -22.54 6.91 -12.83
CA MET A 1 -22.32 6.95 -11.37
C MET A 1 -20.83 7.05 -11.14
N LYS A 2 -20.31 8.14 -10.57
CA LYS A 2 -18.88 8.24 -10.22
C LYS A 2 -18.67 7.38 -8.97
N TYR A 3 -18.07 6.20 -9.12
CA TYR A 3 -17.70 5.35 -7.99
C TYR A 3 -16.55 6.03 -7.24
N GLN A 4 -16.68 6.22 -5.93
CA GLN A 4 -15.63 6.76 -5.08
C GLN A 4 -15.07 5.63 -4.22
N ILE A 5 -13.77 5.36 -4.35
CA ILE A 5 -13.07 4.41 -3.48
C ILE A 5 -13.10 4.91 -2.04
N GLN A 6 -13.37 4.01 -1.11
CA GLN A 6 -13.42 4.30 0.32
C GLN A 6 -12.27 3.56 1.02
N PRO A 7 -11.45 4.26 1.83
CA PRO A 7 -10.44 3.62 2.65
C PRO A 7 -11.12 2.82 3.76
N VAL A 8 -10.56 1.64 4.03
CA VAL A 8 -10.95 0.79 5.17
C VAL A 8 -9.74 0.55 6.05
N LYS A 9 -9.98 0.39 7.35
CA LYS A 9 -8.91 0.01 8.28
C LYS A 9 -8.58 -1.47 8.07
N VAL A 10 -7.35 -1.75 7.71
CA VAL A 10 -6.79 -3.08 7.48
C VAL A 10 -5.76 -3.38 8.57
N THR A 11 -5.58 -4.67 8.87
CA THR A 11 -4.49 -5.13 9.73
C THR A 11 -3.50 -5.98 8.95
N GLY A 12 -2.26 -6.01 9.40
CA GLY A 12 -1.22 -6.84 8.83
C GLY A 12 -0.20 -7.29 9.88
N LYS A 13 0.72 -8.16 9.46
CA LYS A 13 1.84 -8.61 10.29
C LYS A 13 3.16 -8.41 9.59
N ILE A 14 4.14 -7.87 10.31
CA ILE A 14 5.53 -7.78 9.84
C ILE A 14 6.07 -9.20 9.68
N LYS A 15 6.66 -9.55 8.53
CA LYS A 15 7.22 -10.90 8.29
C LYS A 15 8.73 -10.94 8.19
N LYS A 16 9.32 -9.97 7.50
CA LYS A 16 10.76 -9.87 7.27
C LYS A 16 11.15 -8.45 6.86
N PHE A 17 12.42 -8.13 7.00
CA PHE A 17 13.07 -7.11 6.18
C PHE A 17 13.05 -7.56 4.72
N ASP A 18 12.82 -6.63 3.80
CA ASP A 18 13.11 -6.90 2.41
C ASP A 18 14.62 -6.78 2.19
N SER A 19 15.28 -7.94 2.08
CA SER A 19 16.73 -8.06 1.90
C SER A 19 17.25 -7.44 0.59
N ILE A 20 16.35 -7.01 -0.29
CA ILE A 20 16.69 -6.36 -1.56
C ILE A 20 16.87 -4.84 -1.37
N ASP A 21 16.15 -4.22 -0.43
CA ASP A 21 16.07 -2.75 -0.28
C ASP A 21 16.48 -2.22 1.10
N GLY A 22 17.05 -3.07 1.97
CA GLY A 22 17.74 -2.72 3.22
C GLY A 22 16.86 -2.18 4.37
N ASP A 23 15.99 -1.22 4.07
CA ASP A 23 15.21 -0.43 5.01
C ASP A 23 13.69 -0.60 4.84
N LYS A 24 13.25 -1.41 3.87
CA LYS A 24 11.82 -1.70 3.65
C LYS A 24 11.38 -2.95 4.42
N LEU A 25 10.18 -2.89 4.97
CA LEU A 25 9.54 -3.93 5.76
C LEU A 25 8.41 -4.59 4.99
N LYS A 26 8.40 -5.93 5.00
CA LYS A 26 7.36 -6.73 4.37
C LYS A 26 6.24 -7.04 5.34
N ILE A 27 5.05 -6.52 5.05
CA ILE A 27 3.82 -6.66 5.82
C ILE A 27 2.87 -7.58 5.05
N HIS A 28 2.48 -8.70 5.68
CA HIS A 28 1.44 -9.57 5.13
C HIS A 28 0.08 -9.07 5.60
N LEU A 29 -0.81 -8.79 4.66
CA LEU A 29 -2.15 -8.29 4.96
C LEU A 29 -3.03 -9.42 5.49
N SER A 30 -3.78 -9.15 6.56
CA SER A 30 -4.75 -10.09 7.11
C SER A 30 -5.82 -10.45 6.05
N GLY A 31 -6.37 -11.66 6.13
CA GLY A 31 -7.44 -12.10 5.21
C GLY A 31 -6.97 -12.42 3.78
N ARG A 32 -5.68 -12.66 3.55
CA ARG A 32 -5.08 -12.88 2.22
C ARG A 32 -5.32 -11.72 1.26
N LEU A 33 -5.32 -10.51 1.79
CA LEU A 33 -5.48 -9.29 0.99
C LEU A 33 -4.23 -8.94 0.19
N GLY A 34 -3.07 -9.52 0.51
CA GLY A 34 -1.85 -9.29 -0.25
C GLY A 34 -0.63 -9.07 0.63
N VAL A 35 0.33 -8.33 0.09
CA VAL A 35 1.60 -7.96 0.71
C VAL A 35 1.82 -6.47 0.46
N LEU A 36 2.19 -5.74 1.51
CA LEU A 36 2.67 -4.36 1.44
C LEU A 36 4.15 -4.33 1.82
N VAL A 37 4.96 -3.61 1.05
CA VAL A 37 6.37 -3.34 1.36
C VAL A 37 6.57 -1.84 1.39
N ILE A 38 7.00 -1.32 2.53
CA ILE A 38 7.16 0.12 2.80
C ILE A 38 8.39 0.37 3.67
N GLY A 39 8.94 1.59 3.65
CA GLY A 39 10.02 2.00 4.54
C GLY A 39 9.62 2.01 6.02
N LYS A 40 10.60 1.97 6.93
CA LYS A 40 10.35 2.11 8.38
C LYS A 40 9.72 3.44 8.75
N ASP A 41 10.06 4.51 8.04
CA ASP A 41 9.52 5.87 8.18
C ASP A 41 8.02 5.96 7.93
N MET A 42 7.47 4.98 7.20
CA MET A 42 6.04 4.79 6.95
C MET A 42 5.34 3.97 8.04
N ILE A 43 6.03 3.67 9.15
CA ILE A 43 5.48 2.96 10.31
C ILE A 43 5.62 3.83 11.57
N LEU A 44 4.48 4.13 12.19
CA LEU A 44 4.36 4.83 13.45
C LEU A 44 4.59 3.89 14.63
N ASN A 45 5.26 4.42 15.65
CA ASN A 45 5.49 3.75 16.93
C ASN A 45 6.24 2.41 16.79
N ILE A 46 7.16 2.32 15.82
CA ILE A 46 8.09 1.20 15.68
C ILE A 46 9.43 1.56 16.33
N GLU A 47 9.69 0.99 17.49
CA GLU A 47 11.00 1.15 18.16
C GLU A 47 12.00 0.12 17.62
N GLU A 48 11.60 -1.15 17.60
CA GLU A 48 12.41 -2.26 17.11
C GLU A 48 11.63 -3.14 16.14
N PHE A 49 12.35 -3.83 15.26
CA PHE A 49 11.75 -4.85 14.42
C PHE A 49 11.38 -6.08 15.26
N GLU A 50 10.11 -6.45 15.20
CA GLU A 50 9.65 -7.73 15.72
C GLU A 50 8.83 -8.47 14.66
N ARG A 51 9.23 -9.72 14.41
CA ARG A 51 8.49 -10.60 13.50
C ARG A 51 7.10 -10.88 14.07
N ASP A 52 6.11 -10.93 13.18
CA ASP A 52 4.71 -11.14 13.49
C ASP A 52 4.02 -10.01 14.28
N ARG A 53 4.73 -8.91 14.55
CA ARG A 53 4.15 -7.69 15.12
C ARG A 53 2.98 -7.22 14.27
N LYS A 54 1.85 -6.98 14.93
CA LYS A 54 0.61 -6.55 14.29
C LYS A 54 0.63 -5.04 14.04
N LEU A 55 0.16 -4.66 12.87
CA LEU A 55 0.01 -3.28 12.44
C LEU A 55 -1.43 -3.03 12.00
N SER A 56 -1.88 -1.77 12.08
CA SER A 56 -3.11 -1.29 11.43
C SER A 56 -2.87 -0.05 10.60
N PHE A 57 -3.58 0.09 9.48
CA PHE A 57 -3.51 1.24 8.58
C PHE A 57 -4.78 1.33 7.73
N TYR A 58 -4.96 2.44 7.03
CA TYR A 58 -6.00 2.60 6.03
C TYR A 58 -5.51 2.17 4.65
N TYR A 59 -6.36 1.45 3.93
CA TYR A 59 -6.15 1.02 2.55
C TYR A 59 -7.48 1.00 1.80
N SER A 60 -7.51 1.37 0.53
CA SER A 60 -8.70 1.24 -0.33
C SER A 60 -8.46 0.28 -1.50
N TYR A 61 -9.53 -0.03 -2.23
CA TYR A 61 -9.41 -0.52 -3.60
C TYR A 61 -8.57 0.44 -4.47
N ILE A 62 -8.00 -0.10 -5.54
CA ILE A 62 -7.10 0.63 -6.45
C ILE A 62 -7.85 0.95 -7.74
N THR A 63 -7.77 2.20 -8.19
CA THR A 63 -8.36 2.66 -9.46
C THR A 63 -7.27 2.88 -10.50
N VAL A 64 -7.54 2.48 -11.73
CA VAL A 64 -6.71 2.87 -12.89
C VAL A 64 -7.04 4.33 -13.24
N GLN A 65 -6.02 5.11 -13.53
CA GLN A 65 -6.15 6.51 -13.96
C GLN A 65 -5.93 6.66 -15.46
N ASP A 66 -6.52 7.69 -16.05
CA ASP A 66 -6.35 8.00 -17.48
C ASP A 66 -4.94 8.54 -17.79
N GLN A 67 -4.32 9.24 -16.82
CA GLN A 67 -3.00 9.81 -16.93
C GLN A 67 -2.18 9.55 -15.66
N PRO A 68 -0.85 9.39 -15.77
CA PRO A 68 0.02 9.38 -14.61
C PRO A 68 -0.12 10.70 -13.84
N PHE A 69 -0.31 10.59 -12.53
CA PHE A 69 -0.33 11.72 -11.62
C PHE A 69 0.61 11.42 -10.46
N ASP A 70 1.39 12.41 -10.03
CA ASP A 70 2.28 12.27 -8.87
C ASP A 70 1.75 13.13 -7.72
N ASN A 71 0.97 12.50 -6.84
CA ASN A 71 0.37 13.18 -5.69
C ASN A 71 1.45 13.81 -4.79
N ASP A 72 1.09 14.91 -4.14
CA ASP A 72 1.84 15.41 -3.01
C ASP A 72 1.60 14.47 -1.82
N VAL A 73 2.69 13.95 -1.27
CA VAL A 73 2.67 12.96 -0.19
C VAL A 73 3.13 13.57 1.13
N TYR A 74 3.28 14.90 1.21
CA TYR A 74 3.70 15.59 2.43
C TYR A 74 2.87 15.18 3.65
N ASP A 75 1.54 15.17 3.51
CA ASP A 75 0.63 14.78 4.60
C ASP A 75 0.80 13.32 5.00
N LEU A 76 1.09 12.43 4.04
CA LEU A 76 1.32 11.00 4.29
C LEU A 76 2.63 10.76 5.06
N VAL A 77 3.72 11.42 4.65
CA VAL A 77 5.04 11.20 5.26
C VAL A 77 5.17 11.88 6.62
N ASN A 78 4.37 12.90 6.92
CA ASN A 78 4.37 13.61 8.20
C ASN A 78 3.22 13.21 9.15
N GLN A 79 2.53 12.10 8.89
CA GLN A 79 1.48 11.62 9.79
C GLN A 79 2.01 11.37 11.21
N GLU A 80 1.31 11.89 12.21
CA GLU A 80 1.46 11.52 13.62
C GLU A 80 0.47 10.41 14.02
N GLU A 81 -0.66 10.33 13.30
CA GLU A 81 -1.67 9.27 13.42
C GLU A 81 -2.11 8.78 12.02
N PRO A 82 -2.56 7.51 11.89
CA PRO A 82 -3.01 6.98 10.60
C PRO A 82 -4.19 7.76 10.04
N SER A 83 -4.00 8.40 8.90
CA SER A 83 -5.06 9.06 8.13
C SER A 83 -5.00 8.64 6.66
N PRO A 84 -6.12 8.39 5.96
CA PRO A 84 -6.07 8.05 4.54
C PRO A 84 -5.55 9.23 3.69
N CYS A 85 -4.47 9.01 2.95
CA CYS A 85 -3.95 9.92 1.93
C CYS A 85 -3.98 9.23 0.56
N ILE A 86 -4.15 10.00 -0.52
CA ILE A 86 -4.08 9.45 -1.88
C ILE A 86 -2.61 9.19 -2.22
N VAL A 87 -2.34 7.99 -2.74
CA VAL A 87 -1.03 7.59 -3.25
C VAL A 87 -1.18 7.18 -4.70
N SER A 88 -0.26 7.68 -5.52
CA SER A 88 -0.10 7.26 -6.90
C SER A 88 0.91 6.13 -7.05
N GLY A 89 0.73 5.32 -8.08
CA GLY A 89 1.73 4.36 -8.49
C GLY A 89 1.52 3.90 -9.92
N THR A 90 2.31 2.89 -10.28
CA THR A 90 2.25 2.23 -11.58
C THR A 90 2.20 0.72 -11.36
N ILE A 91 1.36 0.03 -12.14
CA ILE A 91 1.34 -1.44 -12.14
C ILE A 91 2.69 -1.96 -12.64
N SER A 92 3.45 -2.65 -11.78
CA SER A 92 4.76 -3.22 -12.09
C SER A 92 4.72 -4.68 -12.52
N GLU A 93 3.68 -5.42 -12.12
CA GLU A 93 3.47 -6.81 -12.54
C GLU A 93 1.97 -7.10 -12.63
N VAL A 94 1.57 -7.85 -13.66
CA VAL A 94 0.23 -8.43 -13.77
C VAL A 94 0.34 -9.93 -13.99
N ASN A 95 -0.35 -10.71 -13.15
CA ASN A 95 -0.52 -12.15 -13.41
C ASN A 95 -1.98 -12.57 -13.25
N ASP A 96 -2.24 -13.88 -13.37
CA ASP A 96 -3.60 -14.45 -13.36
C ASP A 96 -4.38 -14.18 -12.06
N THR A 97 -3.68 -13.99 -10.94
CA THR A 97 -4.29 -13.91 -9.60
C THR A 97 -4.08 -12.59 -8.90
N ALA A 98 -2.99 -11.88 -9.21
CA ALA A 98 -2.56 -10.69 -8.51
C ALA A 98 -1.98 -9.64 -9.45
N ILE A 99 -1.94 -8.42 -8.94
CA ILE A 99 -1.20 -7.30 -9.50
C ILE A 99 -0.23 -6.78 -8.45
N GLU A 100 0.86 -6.21 -8.92
CA GLU A 100 1.78 -5.43 -8.10
C GLU A 100 1.76 -3.98 -8.56
N VAL A 101 1.70 -3.07 -7.60
CA VAL A 101 1.77 -1.62 -7.82
C VAL A 101 3.01 -1.10 -7.12
N LYS A 102 3.91 -0.51 -7.89
CA LYS A 102 5.01 0.28 -7.35
C LYS A 102 4.49 1.69 -7.08
N MET A 103 4.56 2.13 -5.83
CA MET A 103 4.16 3.47 -5.44
C MET A 103 5.22 4.48 -5.90
N ASN A 104 4.78 5.68 -6.26
CA ASN A 104 5.66 6.77 -6.62
C ASN A 104 6.56 7.18 -5.44
N ARG A 105 7.59 8.00 -5.73
CA ARG A 105 8.51 8.58 -4.74
C ARG A 105 9.20 7.54 -3.84
N ASP A 106 9.36 6.32 -4.35
CA ASP A 106 9.94 5.17 -3.66
C ASP A 106 9.28 4.81 -2.31
N LEU A 107 7.99 5.15 -2.15
CA LEU A 107 7.21 4.80 -0.95
C LEU A 107 7.09 3.29 -0.72
N GLY A 108 7.39 2.48 -1.73
CA GLY A 108 7.39 1.02 -1.69
C GLY A 108 6.48 0.41 -2.75
N TRP A 109 5.91 -0.76 -2.47
CA TRP A 109 5.01 -1.44 -3.39
C TRP A 109 3.96 -2.26 -2.65
N ILE A 110 2.84 -2.50 -3.33
CA ILE A 110 1.75 -3.34 -2.83
C ILE A 110 1.38 -4.39 -3.86
N ARG A 111 1.31 -5.65 -3.44
CA ARG A 111 0.87 -6.78 -4.26
C ARG A 111 -0.43 -7.33 -3.72
N VAL A 112 -1.49 -7.24 -4.51
CA VAL A 112 -2.87 -7.54 -4.10
C VAL A 112 -3.58 -8.38 -5.17
N PRO A 113 -4.62 -9.15 -4.79
CA PRO A 113 -5.40 -9.91 -5.76
C PRO A 113 -6.09 -9.02 -6.79
N ARG A 114 -6.22 -9.45 -8.05
CA ARG A 114 -6.85 -8.65 -9.13
C ARG A 114 -8.22 -8.06 -8.77
N ARG A 115 -8.99 -8.75 -7.93
CA ARG A 115 -10.32 -8.30 -7.45
C ARG A 115 -10.30 -7.00 -6.63
N THR A 116 -9.13 -6.50 -6.22
CA THR A 116 -8.98 -5.20 -5.53
C THR A 116 -8.86 -4.02 -6.51
N MET A 117 -8.80 -4.29 -7.81
CA MET A 117 -8.82 -3.26 -8.85
C MET A 117 -10.26 -2.89 -9.21
N ILE A 118 -10.53 -1.59 -9.27
CA ILE A 118 -11.76 -1.02 -9.82
C ILE A 118 -11.39 -0.35 -11.14
N THR A 119 -11.75 -1.00 -12.24
CA THR A 119 -11.37 -0.55 -13.59
C THR A 119 -12.32 -1.08 -14.64
N ASN A 120 -12.42 -0.38 -15.76
CA ASN A 120 -13.09 -0.78 -16.99
C ASN A 120 -12.11 -1.14 -18.11
N VAL A 121 -10.79 -1.10 -17.85
CA VAL A 121 -9.76 -1.47 -18.81
C VAL A 121 -9.13 -2.81 -18.45
N VAL A 122 -8.48 -3.43 -19.44
CA VAL A 122 -7.67 -4.63 -19.20
C VAL A 122 -6.45 -4.23 -18.37
N LEU A 123 -6.17 -5.00 -17.32
CA LEU A 123 -5.00 -4.76 -16.47
C LEU A 123 -3.73 -5.18 -17.20
N GLU A 124 -2.81 -4.23 -17.35
CA GLU A 124 -1.51 -4.39 -17.99
C GLU A 124 -0.43 -3.66 -17.17
N GLU A 125 0.82 -4.07 -17.32
CA GLU A 125 1.96 -3.36 -16.73
C GLU A 125 2.08 -1.95 -17.31
N GLY A 126 2.51 -0.99 -16.49
CA GLY A 126 2.67 0.41 -16.88
C GLY A 126 1.43 1.29 -16.70
N LEU A 127 0.26 0.72 -16.38
CA LEU A 127 -0.93 1.52 -16.11
C LEU A 127 -0.76 2.37 -14.84
N PRO A 128 -1.08 3.68 -14.89
CA PRO A 128 -1.08 4.53 -13.71
C PRO A 128 -2.29 4.22 -12.84
N VAL A 129 -2.09 4.25 -11.53
CA VAL A 129 -3.11 3.92 -10.55
C VAL A 129 -3.09 4.86 -9.36
N GLU A 130 -4.21 4.95 -8.66
CA GLU A 130 -4.32 5.62 -7.37
C GLU A 130 -5.11 4.77 -6.37
N PHE A 131 -4.81 4.97 -5.10
CA PHE A 131 -5.53 4.40 -3.98
C PHE A 131 -5.25 5.19 -2.71
N TYR A 132 -6.05 4.96 -1.67
CA TYR A 132 -5.79 5.49 -0.35
C TYR A 132 -4.84 4.58 0.44
N LEU A 133 -3.88 5.19 1.12
CA LEU A 133 -2.98 4.56 2.07
C LEU A 133 -2.76 5.50 3.27
N SER A 134 -2.48 4.95 4.44
CA SER A 134 -1.92 5.69 5.57
C SER A 134 -0.58 5.08 6.00
N LYS A 135 0.17 5.78 6.86
CA LYS A 135 1.21 5.11 7.65
C LYS A 135 0.60 3.95 8.44
N ALA A 136 1.42 2.92 8.65
CA ALA A 136 1.07 1.80 9.50
C ALA A 136 1.36 2.13 10.95
N GLN A 137 0.45 1.78 11.86
CA GLN A 137 0.65 1.96 13.29
C GLN A 137 0.75 0.60 13.97
N VAL A 138 1.74 0.46 14.83
CA VAL A 138 1.86 -0.70 15.72
C VAL A 138 0.63 -0.80 16.62
N ILE A 139 0.00 -1.98 16.64
CA ILE A 139 -1.07 -2.27 17.59
C ILE A 139 -0.41 -2.67 18.91
N THR A 140 -0.58 -1.85 19.94
CA THR A 140 -0.27 -2.19 21.33
C THR A 140 -1.50 -2.85 21.95
N ASP A 141 -1.31 -4.02 22.55
CA ASP A 141 -2.35 -4.70 23.35
C ASP A 141 -2.66 -3.93 24.65
#